data_AF-A0A8H5PQ54-F1
#
_entry.id   AF-A0A8H5PQ54-F1
#
_cell.length_a   1.000
_cell.length_b   1.000
_cell.length_c   1.000
_cell.angle_alpha   90.00
_cell.angle_beta   90.00
_cell.angle_gamma   90.00
#
_symmetry.space_group_name_H-M   'P 1'
#
loop_
_entity.id
_entity.type
_entity.pdbx_description
1 polymer ?
#
loop_
_entity_poly.entity_id
_entity_poly.type
_entity_poly.pdbx_seq_one_letter_code
_entity_poly.pdbx_strand_id
1 'polypeptide(L)'
;MPLALTTAVFILPLALYKEQTPSAVVIAANPAATTIQLYCPDEVSAACESSGYNNSIVIGPWASKTVPAGAASTGVFHWMLALNDLGGASSVECLVSSGTPQTCTTMALPKETGEDGITDVATGFRSITKEFELMFGTLPIVITKGQELLEAASQATTTEDSSAATGSDTEVTSEEVTATSTSTDATAPKETNEAGSSAVRQTQEALAWRGRQTTMRQQQQNMPPAVVQIVLAQAKRQFDELQRMTPEQRRAGNRMGASYDDIPITEPNDLMLFNGFSSTQPDFVQFGKACREGDMVTVESIITSKSRTPAYLHEGLFNALGSGKVDVTRYLLDAGAPITRITPSWALAAPQDQQKPLFELLLQHGWSVNTPGFYGAILLPSVIRSGNDDLLDWFLENGADPNLGKQQDNRDRFGDPETSSCEALEIAATMSTVETVQKLLNAGAKIENGAPLYYAAGAYPPGSNPHAGVVTPSKEYDESRIPVMELLVKNGARVNDKSISRHVTAEYPIVNAVMAGAIERVKWLLSQGADPDMKGQFGSAREYAGKLSSDEMKRVLQVL
;
A
#
# COMPACT_ATOMS: atom_id res chain seq x y z
N MET A 1 -14.43 -13.99 32.79
CA MET A 1 -14.02 -14.36 31.42
C MET A 1 -14.79 -13.47 30.46
N PRO A 2 -14.15 -12.75 29.51
CA PRO A 2 -14.89 -12.03 28.50
C PRO A 2 -15.60 -13.04 27.58
N LEU A 3 -16.94 -12.95 27.47
CA LEU A 3 -17.73 -13.73 26.52
C LEU A 3 -17.49 -13.17 25.11
N ALA A 4 -17.12 -14.02 24.16
CA ALA A 4 -17.22 -13.68 22.75
C ALA A 4 -18.71 -13.70 22.35
N LEU A 5 -19.25 -12.55 21.92
CA LEU A 5 -20.59 -12.48 21.37
C LEU A 5 -20.48 -12.47 19.83
N THR A 6 -21.27 -13.30 19.14
CA THR A 6 -21.39 -13.23 17.69
C THR A 6 -22.68 -12.51 17.35
N THR A 7 -22.58 -11.25 16.92
CA THR A 7 -23.72 -10.50 16.38
C THR A 7 -23.65 -10.50 14.86
N ALA A 8 -24.82 -10.66 14.21
CA ALA A 8 -24.95 -10.31 12.79
C ALA A 8 -24.84 -8.79 12.71
N VAL A 9 -23.82 -8.26 12.05
CA VAL A 9 -23.62 -6.81 11.92
C VAL A 9 -23.40 -6.48 10.46
N PHE A 10 -24.11 -5.49 9.96
CA PHE A 10 -23.80 -4.89 8.67
C PHE A 10 -22.49 -4.11 8.82
N ILE A 11 -21.41 -4.54 8.17
CA ILE A 11 -20.08 -3.94 8.37
C ILE A 11 -19.37 -3.85 7.03
N LEU A 12 -18.67 -2.73 6.78
CA LEU A 12 -17.73 -2.66 5.66
C LEU A 12 -16.68 -3.76 5.83
N PRO A 13 -16.33 -4.50 4.77
CA PRO A 13 -15.32 -5.54 4.83
C PRO A 13 -13.91 -4.95 4.95
N LEU A 14 -13.64 -4.21 6.02
CA LEU A 14 -12.29 -3.77 6.37
C LEU A 14 -11.47 -5.01 6.69
N ALA A 15 -10.35 -5.18 5.98
CA ALA A 15 -9.43 -6.30 6.17
C ALA A 15 -9.02 -6.47 7.64
N LEU A 16 -8.91 -5.35 8.36
CA LEU A 16 -8.53 -5.26 9.77
C LEU A 16 -9.43 -6.08 10.72
N TYR A 17 -10.75 -6.12 10.51
CA TYR A 17 -11.67 -6.90 11.36
C TYR A 17 -11.56 -8.41 11.18
N LYS A 18 -10.91 -8.85 10.09
CA LYS A 18 -10.73 -10.27 9.76
C LYS A 18 -9.38 -10.80 10.21
N GLU A 19 -8.43 -9.91 10.53
CA GLU A 19 -7.10 -10.26 11.04
C GLU A 19 -7.13 -10.48 12.56
N GLN A 20 -7.97 -9.74 13.30
CA GLN A 20 -8.19 -9.93 14.73
C GLN A 20 -9.66 -9.69 15.12
N THR A 21 -10.19 -10.49 16.06
CA THR A 21 -11.52 -10.27 16.64
C THR A 21 -11.52 -8.95 17.42
N PRO A 22 -12.29 -7.93 17.01
CA PRO A 22 -12.22 -6.62 17.65
C PRO A 22 -12.78 -6.65 19.09
N SER A 23 -12.22 -5.80 19.94
CA SER A 23 -12.76 -5.54 21.27
C SER A 23 -13.85 -4.48 21.21
N ALA A 24 -14.81 -4.57 22.13
CA ALA A 24 -16.02 -3.76 22.10
C ALA A 24 -16.41 -3.25 23.49
N VAL A 25 -16.83 -1.99 23.58
CA VAL A 25 -17.56 -1.43 24.73
C VAL A 25 -19.00 -1.19 24.31
N VAL A 26 -19.96 -1.69 25.11
CA VAL A 26 -21.37 -1.34 24.94
C VAL A 26 -21.59 0.03 25.58
N ILE A 27 -22.01 1.01 24.77
CA ILE A 27 -22.25 2.39 25.23
C ILE A 27 -23.71 2.57 25.64
N ALA A 28 -24.63 1.95 24.92
CA ALA A 28 -26.06 2.00 25.21
C ALA A 28 -26.75 0.74 24.67
N ALA A 29 -27.79 0.29 25.36
CA ALA A 29 -28.62 -0.81 24.89
C ALA A 29 -30.08 -0.57 25.31
N ASN A 30 -31.01 -0.80 24.39
CA ASN A 30 -32.44 -0.83 24.65
C ASN A 30 -33.10 -1.89 23.74
N PRO A 31 -34.40 -2.19 23.89
CA PRO A 31 -35.06 -3.23 23.09
C PRO A 31 -35.04 -2.99 21.56
N ALA A 32 -34.87 -1.75 21.11
CA ALA A 32 -34.88 -1.37 19.70
C ALA A 32 -33.48 -1.33 19.05
N ALA A 33 -32.43 -1.03 19.82
CA ALA A 33 -31.06 -0.95 19.31
C ALA A 33 -30.00 -1.05 20.43
N THR A 34 -28.81 -1.52 20.04
CA THR A 34 -27.59 -1.53 20.84
C THR A 34 -26.52 -0.70 20.14
N THR A 35 -25.92 0.23 20.87
CA THR A 35 -24.80 1.06 20.42
C THR A 35 -23.49 0.50 21.00
N ILE A 36 -22.57 0.15 20.11
CA ILE A 36 -21.31 -0.52 20.43
C ILE A 36 -20.16 0.29 19.84
N GLN A 37 -19.13 0.52 20.63
CA GLN A 37 -17.86 1.08 20.18
C GLN A 37 -16.83 -0.03 20.03
N LEU A 38 -16.37 -0.25 18.80
CA LEU A 38 -15.27 -1.16 18.49
C LEU A 38 -13.95 -0.41 18.58
N TYR A 39 -12.97 -1.03 19.24
CA TYR A 39 -11.63 -0.48 19.39
C TYR A 39 -10.59 -1.62 19.35
N CYS A 40 -9.36 -1.30 18.97
CA CYS A 40 -8.24 -2.24 19.14
C CYS A 40 -7.55 -1.99 20.50
N PRO A 41 -7.36 -3.02 21.35
CA PRO A 41 -6.61 -2.88 22.59
C PRO A 41 -5.10 -2.77 22.34
N ASP A 42 -4.44 -1.84 23.04
CA ASP A 42 -3.04 -1.42 22.84
C ASP A 42 -1.99 -2.55 22.95
N GLU A 43 -2.33 -3.73 23.47
CA GLU A 43 -1.37 -4.79 23.81
C GLU A 43 -1.26 -5.95 22.79
N VAL A 44 -2.03 -5.96 21.68
CA VAL A 44 -2.26 -7.20 20.92
C VAL A 44 -1.56 -7.33 19.56
N SER A 45 -1.06 -6.26 18.90
CA SER A 45 -0.04 -6.38 17.82
C SER A 45 0.40 -5.02 17.24
N ALA A 46 1.60 -4.97 16.63
CA ALA A 46 2.11 -3.84 15.84
C ALA A 46 1.25 -3.52 14.59
N ALA A 47 0.39 -4.44 14.13
CA ALA A 47 -0.58 -4.19 13.05
C ALA A 47 -1.81 -3.41 13.54
N CYS A 48 -2.10 -3.45 14.84
CA CYS A 48 -3.17 -2.67 15.46
C CYS A 48 -2.73 -1.23 15.76
N GLU A 49 -1.48 -1.02 16.20
CA GLU A 49 -0.92 0.31 16.48
C GLU A 49 -0.99 1.26 15.27
N SER A 50 -0.88 0.73 14.04
CA SER A 50 -0.90 1.51 12.80
C SER A 50 -2.30 1.75 12.20
N SER A 51 -3.37 1.27 12.85
CA SER A 51 -4.73 1.36 12.30
C SER A 51 -5.69 2.20 13.13
N GLY A 52 -5.42 2.36 14.44
CA GLY A 52 -6.00 3.40 15.30
C GLY A 52 -7.50 3.65 15.14
N TYR A 53 -8.31 2.63 14.83
CA TYR A 53 -9.71 2.84 14.48
C TYR A 53 -10.58 2.91 15.73
N ASN A 54 -11.54 3.85 15.71
CA ASN A 54 -12.55 3.96 16.75
C ASN A 54 -13.93 4.03 16.10
N ASN A 55 -14.66 2.91 16.14
CA ASN A 55 -15.85 2.73 15.32
C ASN A 55 -17.09 2.59 16.17
N SER A 56 -18.06 3.46 15.95
CA SER A 56 -19.35 3.40 16.62
C SER A 56 -20.36 2.73 15.70
N ILE A 57 -21.05 1.72 16.21
CA ILE A 57 -22.07 0.96 15.47
C ILE A 57 -23.35 0.96 16.28
N VAL A 58 -24.45 1.34 15.65
CA VAL A 58 -25.80 1.18 16.20
C VAL A 58 -26.49 0.05 15.45
N ILE A 59 -26.86 -1.00 16.16
CA ILE A 59 -27.51 -2.17 15.59
C ILE A 59 -28.74 -2.58 16.37
N GLY A 60 -29.86 -2.74 15.65
CA GLY A 60 -31.10 -3.27 16.22
C GLY A 60 -31.44 -4.68 15.70
N PRO A 61 -32.49 -5.30 16.28
CA PRO A 61 -32.93 -6.65 15.89
C PRO A 61 -33.38 -6.73 14.42
N TRP A 62 -33.86 -5.61 13.85
CA TRP A 62 -34.21 -5.46 12.43
C TRP A 62 -33.01 -5.61 11.47
N ALA A 63 -31.77 -5.53 11.95
CA ALA A 63 -30.58 -5.79 11.13
C ALA A 63 -30.29 -7.29 10.95
N SER A 64 -30.98 -8.14 11.73
CA SER A 64 -30.92 -9.59 11.59
C SER A 64 -31.72 -10.05 10.36
N LYS A 65 -31.22 -11.08 9.67
CA LYS A 65 -31.99 -11.81 8.64
C LYS A 65 -33.27 -12.45 9.20
N THR A 66 -33.27 -12.72 10.49
CA THR A 66 -34.40 -13.26 11.24
C THR A 66 -34.68 -12.36 12.43
N VAL A 67 -35.70 -11.51 12.29
CA VAL A 67 -36.14 -10.58 13.34
C VAL A 67 -36.97 -11.36 14.38
N PRO A 68 -36.66 -11.25 15.68
CA PRO A 68 -37.46 -11.85 16.74
C PRO A 68 -38.93 -11.40 16.71
N ALA A 69 -39.85 -12.29 17.11
CA ALA A 69 -41.27 -11.97 17.17
C ALA A 69 -41.54 -10.84 18.17
N GLY A 70 -42.29 -9.81 17.76
CA GLY A 70 -42.58 -8.61 18.57
C GLY A 70 -41.54 -7.49 18.46
N ALA A 71 -40.37 -7.74 17.87
CA ALA A 71 -39.38 -6.70 17.60
C ALA A 71 -39.72 -5.90 16.33
N ALA A 72 -39.28 -4.64 16.28
CA ALA A 72 -39.46 -3.81 15.09
C ALA A 72 -38.84 -4.49 13.86
N SER A 73 -39.60 -4.58 12.76
CA SER A 73 -39.15 -5.19 11.49
C SER A 73 -38.29 -4.25 10.64
N THR A 74 -38.28 -2.96 10.98
CA THR A 74 -37.53 -1.90 10.32
C THR A 74 -36.80 -1.03 11.33
N GLY A 75 -35.65 -0.49 10.95
CA GLY A 75 -34.94 0.53 11.74
C GLY A 75 -33.72 1.07 11.02
N VAL A 76 -32.99 1.96 11.71
CA VAL A 76 -31.85 2.68 11.14
C VAL A 76 -30.55 2.06 11.62
N PHE A 77 -29.77 1.56 10.67
CA PHE A 77 -28.39 1.17 10.88
C PHE A 77 -27.51 2.40 10.78
N HIS A 78 -26.65 2.60 11.77
CA HIS A 78 -25.67 3.67 11.77
C HIS A 78 -24.29 3.08 12.03
N TRP A 79 -23.34 3.46 11.20
CA TRP A 79 -21.94 3.12 11.36
C TRP A 79 -21.09 4.35 11.15
N MET A 80 -20.18 4.62 12.08
CA MET A 80 -19.22 5.70 12.00
C MET A 80 -17.82 5.14 12.17
N LEU A 81 -16.94 5.51 11.26
CA LEU A 81 -15.53 5.17 11.21
C LEU A 81 -14.71 6.44 11.37
N ALA A 82 -13.97 6.55 12.47
CA ALA A 82 -12.93 7.54 12.64
C ALA A 82 -11.57 6.85 12.49
N LEU A 83 -10.81 7.25 11.47
CA LEU A 83 -9.45 6.76 11.24
C LEU A 83 -8.47 7.83 11.70
N ASN A 84 -7.85 7.61 12.86
CA ASN A 84 -6.93 8.57 13.47
C ASN A 84 -5.76 8.95 12.54
N ASP A 85 -5.32 8.02 11.69
CA ASP A 85 -4.16 8.20 10.79
C ASP A 85 -4.50 8.78 9.40
N LEU A 86 -5.78 8.73 9.00
CA LEU A 86 -6.28 9.25 7.71
C LEU A 86 -7.01 10.60 7.85
N GLY A 87 -7.16 11.10 9.08
CA GLY A 87 -7.60 12.47 9.36
C GLY A 87 -9.06 12.78 9.03
N GLY A 88 -9.91 11.80 8.73
CA GLY A 88 -11.31 12.00 8.40
C GLY A 88 -12.24 11.06 9.17
N ALA A 89 -13.53 11.42 9.20
CA ALA A 89 -14.59 10.54 9.69
C ALA A 89 -15.52 10.18 8.53
N SER A 90 -15.91 8.92 8.42
CA SER A 90 -16.93 8.48 7.47
C SER A 90 -18.06 7.82 8.22
N SER A 91 -19.30 8.12 7.86
CA SER A 91 -20.46 7.40 8.36
C SER A 91 -21.30 6.82 7.23
N VAL A 92 -22.01 5.76 7.55
CA VAL A 92 -23.01 5.13 6.70
C VAL A 92 -24.27 4.97 7.54
N GLU A 93 -25.36 5.53 7.05
CA GLU A 93 -26.68 5.35 7.61
C GLU A 93 -27.56 4.61 6.61
N CYS A 94 -28.20 3.54 7.04
CA CYS A 94 -29.08 2.75 6.20
C CYS A 94 -30.44 2.54 6.87
N LEU A 95 -31.52 2.78 6.15
CA LEU A 95 -32.82 2.23 6.51
C LEU A 95 -32.81 0.73 6.18
N VAL A 96 -32.98 -0.12 7.18
CA VAL A 96 -32.90 -1.57 7.04
C VAL A 96 -34.25 -2.19 7.43
N SER A 97 -34.67 -3.15 6.63
CA SER A 97 -35.86 -3.97 6.87
C SER A 97 -35.45 -5.44 6.87
N SER A 98 -35.59 -6.11 8.00
CA SER A 98 -35.26 -7.55 8.17
C SER A 98 -33.91 -7.97 7.58
N GLY A 99 -32.85 -7.23 7.93
CA GLY A 99 -31.49 -7.45 7.45
C GLY A 99 -31.25 -7.08 6.00
N THR A 100 -32.18 -6.34 5.37
CA THR A 100 -32.05 -5.86 3.99
C THR A 100 -32.08 -4.32 3.94
N PRO A 101 -30.99 -3.66 3.47
CA PRO A 101 -30.89 -2.22 3.37
C PRO A 101 -31.72 -1.77 2.18
N GLN A 102 -32.53 -0.75 2.42
CA GLN A 102 -33.45 -0.20 1.44
C GLN A 102 -32.85 1.05 0.79
N THR A 103 -32.40 1.97 1.63
CA THR A 103 -31.73 3.22 1.24
C THR A 103 -30.57 3.44 2.19
N CYS A 104 -29.40 3.79 1.65
CA CYS A 104 -28.23 4.13 2.44
C CYS A 104 -27.69 5.48 2.02
N THR A 105 -27.33 6.29 3.00
CA THR A 105 -26.64 7.57 2.86
C THR A 105 -25.26 7.47 3.50
N THR A 106 -24.22 7.87 2.78
CA THR A 106 -22.89 8.01 3.37
C THR A 106 -22.62 9.45 3.70
N MET A 107 -21.73 9.71 4.64
CA MET A 107 -21.19 11.05 4.84
C MET A 107 -19.69 10.89 5.09
N ALA A 108 -18.87 11.49 4.24
CA ALA A 108 -17.44 11.59 4.48
C ALA A 108 -17.11 13.02 4.90
N LEU A 109 -16.52 13.18 6.09
CA LEU A 109 -16.00 14.43 6.62
C LEU A 109 -14.47 14.43 6.44
N PRO A 110 -13.93 15.15 5.44
CA PRO A 110 -12.49 15.37 5.30
C PRO A 110 -11.98 16.33 6.38
N LYS A 111 -10.69 16.23 6.74
CA LYS A 111 -10.05 17.08 7.77
C LYS A 111 -10.09 18.58 7.46
N GLU A 112 -10.14 18.96 6.18
CA GLU A 112 -9.72 20.30 5.72
C GLU A 112 -10.82 21.15 5.06
N THR A 113 -12.01 20.60 4.83
CA THR A 113 -13.10 21.33 4.18
C THR A 113 -14.19 21.62 5.19
N GLY A 114 -14.41 22.88 5.53
CA GLY A 114 -15.68 23.35 6.09
C GLY A 114 -16.84 23.29 5.09
N GLU A 115 -16.81 22.34 4.15
CA GLU A 115 -17.88 22.04 3.20
C GLU A 115 -18.64 20.80 3.69
N ASP A 116 -19.97 20.82 3.52
CA ASP A 116 -20.86 19.73 3.87
C ASP A 116 -20.34 18.39 3.30
N GLY A 117 -20.20 17.37 4.16
CA GLY A 117 -19.59 16.10 3.80
C GLY A 117 -20.21 15.49 2.53
N ILE A 118 -19.37 14.89 1.67
CA ILE A 118 -19.85 14.22 0.44
C ILE A 118 -20.87 13.17 0.87
N THR A 119 -22.13 13.42 0.47
CA THR A 119 -23.27 12.58 0.82
C THR A 119 -23.75 11.88 -0.44
N ASP A 120 -23.38 10.60 -0.57
CA ASP A 120 -23.89 9.74 -1.63
C ASP A 120 -25.08 8.95 -1.12
N VAL A 121 -26.14 8.86 -1.94
CA VAL A 121 -27.36 8.14 -1.62
C VAL A 121 -27.57 7.03 -2.62
N ALA A 122 -27.50 5.77 -2.16
CA ALA A 122 -27.84 4.62 -2.98
C ALA A 122 -29.18 4.02 -2.55
N THR A 123 -29.98 3.64 -3.54
CA THR A 123 -31.28 2.97 -3.33
C THR A 123 -31.28 1.57 -3.96
N GLY A 124 -31.82 0.60 -3.22
CA GLY A 124 -31.92 -0.78 -3.67
C GLY A 124 -30.66 -1.62 -3.43
N PHE A 125 -30.89 -2.86 -2.96
CA PHE A 125 -29.86 -3.76 -2.45
C PHE A 125 -28.63 -3.96 -3.36
N ARG A 126 -28.85 -4.16 -4.68
CA ARG A 126 -27.76 -4.39 -5.64
C ARG A 126 -26.94 -3.11 -5.90
N SER A 127 -27.57 -1.94 -5.87
CA SER A 127 -26.85 -0.66 -6.00
C SER A 127 -26.01 -0.43 -4.75
N ILE A 128 -26.63 -0.54 -3.57
CA ILE A 128 -25.99 -0.35 -2.26
C ILE A 128 -24.76 -1.25 -2.09
N THR A 129 -24.86 -2.54 -2.41
CA THR A 129 -23.74 -3.49 -2.26
C THR A 129 -22.63 -3.29 -3.29
N LYS A 130 -22.94 -2.79 -4.49
CA LYS A 130 -21.97 -2.51 -5.54
C LYS A 130 -21.24 -1.18 -5.32
N GLU A 131 -21.99 -0.15 -4.94
CA GLU A 131 -21.53 1.23 -4.82
C GLU A 131 -20.68 1.45 -3.57
N PHE A 132 -21.03 0.76 -2.48
CA PHE A 132 -20.32 0.89 -1.21
C PHE A 132 -19.48 -0.34 -0.84
N GLU A 133 -19.39 -1.35 -1.71
CA GLU A 133 -18.76 -2.65 -1.42
C GLU A 133 -19.25 -3.29 -0.10
N LEU A 134 -20.47 -2.95 0.34
CA LEU A 134 -21.03 -3.38 1.62
C LEU A 134 -21.46 -4.85 1.54
N MET A 135 -21.20 -5.62 2.60
CA MET A 135 -21.69 -6.99 2.74
C MET A 135 -22.35 -7.21 4.11
N PHE A 136 -23.47 -7.96 4.12
CA PHE A 136 -24.01 -8.49 5.38
C PHE A 136 -23.13 -9.62 5.87
N GLY A 137 -22.53 -9.40 7.04
CA GLY A 137 -21.70 -10.39 7.70
C GLY A 137 -22.12 -10.62 9.15
N THR A 138 -21.53 -11.64 9.75
CA THR A 138 -21.49 -11.81 11.20
C THR A 138 -20.07 -11.52 11.62
N LEU A 139 -19.87 -10.56 12.52
CA LEU A 139 -18.56 -10.23 13.05
C LEU A 139 -18.53 -10.66 14.53
N PRO A 140 -17.72 -11.65 14.92
CA PRO A 140 -17.51 -11.91 16.33
C PRO A 140 -16.80 -10.72 16.98
N ILE A 141 -17.24 -10.32 18.16
CA ILE A 141 -16.63 -9.25 18.95
C ILE A 141 -16.39 -9.71 20.38
N VAL A 142 -15.37 -9.14 21.03
CA VAL A 142 -15.08 -9.39 22.45
C VAL A 142 -15.56 -8.20 23.26
N ILE A 143 -16.65 -8.36 24.00
CA ILE A 143 -17.14 -7.27 24.88
C ILE A 143 -16.24 -7.21 26.11
N THR A 144 -15.65 -6.04 26.33
CA THR A 144 -14.73 -5.80 27.45
C THR A 144 -15.40 -5.01 28.57
N LYS A 145 -16.44 -4.21 28.26
CA LYS A 145 -17.23 -3.39 29.21
C LYS A 145 -18.68 -3.19 28.73
N GLY A 146 -19.60 -2.93 29.66
CA GLY A 146 -21.00 -2.58 29.37
C GLY A 146 -21.96 -3.77 29.22
N GLN A 147 -21.57 -4.97 29.65
CA GLN A 147 -22.43 -6.16 29.60
C GLN A 147 -23.72 -5.98 30.42
N GLU A 148 -23.65 -5.23 31.53
CA GLU A 148 -24.78 -4.90 32.39
C GLU A 148 -25.89 -4.12 31.67
N LEU A 149 -25.55 -3.34 30.63
CA LEU A 149 -26.52 -2.60 29.83
C LEU A 149 -27.33 -3.55 28.93
N LEU A 150 -26.70 -4.61 28.41
CA LEU A 150 -27.38 -5.64 27.63
C LEU A 150 -28.34 -6.45 28.50
N GLU A 151 -27.92 -6.79 29.72
CA GLU A 151 -28.75 -7.48 30.70
C GLU A 151 -29.97 -6.62 31.10
N ALA A 152 -29.77 -5.33 31.38
CA ALA A 152 -30.85 -4.41 31.71
C ALA A 152 -31.85 -4.23 30.55
N ALA A 153 -31.39 -4.13 29.30
CA ALA A 153 -32.26 -4.04 28.12
C ALA A 153 -33.07 -5.33 27.90
N SER A 154 -32.46 -6.50 28.15
CA SER A 154 -33.16 -7.78 28.07
C SER A 154 -34.26 -7.90 29.12
N GLN A 155 -34.04 -7.36 30.32
CA GLN A 155 -35.02 -7.32 31.41
C GLN A 155 -36.15 -6.31 31.15
N ALA A 156 -35.85 -5.15 30.56
CA ALA A 156 -36.87 -4.17 30.16
C ALA A 156 -37.89 -4.75 29.17
N THR A 157 -37.44 -5.65 28.28
CA THR A 157 -38.30 -6.36 27.32
C THR A 157 -39.24 -7.37 28.02
N THR A 158 -38.87 -7.87 29.20
CA THR A 158 -39.71 -8.78 30.00
C THR A 158 -40.68 -8.06 30.95
N THR A 159 -40.49 -6.77 31.22
CA THR A 159 -41.39 -6.00 32.10
C THR A 159 -42.54 -5.28 31.37
N GLU A 160 -42.46 -5.06 30.06
CA GLU A 160 -43.55 -4.41 29.30
C GLU A 160 -44.69 -5.35 28.89
N ASP A 161 -44.50 -6.66 28.94
CA ASP A 161 -45.56 -7.65 28.62
C ASP A 161 -46.49 -7.94 29.82
N SER A 162 -46.37 -7.17 30.91
CA SER A 162 -47.23 -7.26 32.09
C SER A 162 -47.75 -5.91 32.57
N SER A 163 -48.45 -5.17 31.71
CA SER A 163 -49.52 -4.29 32.18
C SER A 163 -50.57 -4.08 31.09
N ALA A 164 -51.76 -4.58 31.39
CA ALA A 164 -52.91 -4.70 30.52
C ALA A 164 -53.51 -3.36 30.07
N ALA A 165 -54.08 -3.40 28.86
CA ALA A 165 -55.38 -2.84 28.47
C ALA A 165 -55.98 -1.71 29.33
N THR A 166 -56.21 -0.53 28.73
CA THR A 166 -57.56 0.01 28.42
C THR A 166 -57.52 1.50 28.01
N GLY A 167 -58.19 1.82 26.88
CA GLY A 167 -58.72 3.15 26.50
C GLY A 167 -57.69 4.21 26.07
N SER A 168 -57.97 5.23 25.27
CA SER A 168 -59.08 5.61 24.39
C SER A 168 -58.58 6.87 23.64
N ASP A 169 -58.96 7.00 22.37
CA ASP A 169 -59.20 8.24 21.62
C ASP A 169 -58.15 9.35 21.41
N THR A 170 -58.27 9.91 20.20
CA THR A 170 -58.02 11.30 19.74
C THR A 170 -56.61 11.71 19.26
N GLU A 171 -56.45 11.65 17.93
CA GLU A 171 -56.27 12.77 16.97
C GLU A 171 -55.51 14.06 17.38
N VAL A 172 -54.77 14.61 16.40
CA VAL A 172 -54.49 16.05 16.09
C VAL A 172 -53.01 16.52 16.10
N THR A 173 -52.51 16.66 14.85
CA THR A 173 -51.75 17.76 14.18
C THR A 173 -50.45 18.41 14.73
N SER A 174 -49.50 18.54 13.78
CA SER A 174 -48.67 19.72 13.41
C SER A 174 -47.94 20.55 14.48
N GLU A 175 -46.64 20.79 14.30
CA GLU A 175 -46.12 22.08 13.80
C GLU A 175 -44.60 22.10 13.68
N GLU A 176 -44.18 22.90 12.72
CA GLU A 176 -42.85 23.26 12.22
C GLU A 176 -42.25 24.40 13.06
N VAL A 177 -40.94 24.41 13.36
CA VAL A 177 -40.22 25.66 13.67
C VAL A 177 -38.79 25.63 13.13
N THR A 178 -38.41 26.80 12.63
CA THR A 178 -37.38 27.22 11.69
C THR A 178 -36.12 27.84 12.35
N ALA A 179 -35.07 27.96 11.52
CA ALA A 179 -33.98 28.97 11.51
C ALA A 179 -32.92 28.90 12.64
N THR A 180 -31.63 29.19 12.42
CA THR A 180 -31.11 30.41 11.78
C THR A 180 -29.63 30.26 11.37
N SER A 181 -29.26 31.04 10.35
CA SER A 181 -27.99 31.17 9.62
C SER A 181 -26.84 31.86 10.37
N THR A 182 -25.60 31.72 9.87
CA THR A 182 -24.71 32.86 9.56
C THR A 182 -23.52 32.44 8.68
N SER A 183 -23.25 33.27 7.68
CA SER A 183 -22.27 33.16 6.58
C SER A 183 -20.83 33.49 7.00
N THR A 184 -19.82 33.05 6.25
CA THR A 184 -19.05 33.89 5.30
C THR A 184 -17.91 33.12 4.61
N ASP A 185 -17.77 33.40 3.32
CA ASP A 185 -16.71 33.07 2.34
C ASP A 185 -15.28 32.87 2.86
N ALA A 186 -14.57 31.89 2.26
CA ALA A 186 -13.28 32.14 1.60
C ALA A 186 -12.74 30.91 0.83
N THR A 187 -12.92 30.95 -0.49
CA THR A 187 -11.91 30.65 -1.54
C THR A 187 -10.84 29.56 -1.29
N ALA A 188 -11.00 28.46 -2.05
CA ALA A 188 -10.04 27.39 -2.32
C ALA A 188 -8.67 27.85 -2.90
N PRO A 189 -7.62 27.02 -2.74
CA PRO A 189 -6.93 26.58 -3.96
C PRO A 189 -6.36 25.13 -3.93
N LYS A 190 -6.66 24.42 -5.03
CA LYS A 190 -5.79 23.61 -5.91
C LYS A 190 -4.90 22.50 -5.34
N GLU A 191 -5.33 21.29 -5.69
CA GLU A 191 -4.58 20.05 -5.89
C GLU A 191 -3.23 20.22 -6.61
N THR A 192 -2.21 19.51 -6.13
CA THR A 192 -1.11 19.01 -6.98
C THR A 192 -0.72 17.58 -6.55
N ASN A 193 -0.70 16.70 -7.54
CA ASN A 193 -0.41 15.25 -7.50
C ASN A 193 1.08 14.97 -7.71
N GLU A 194 1.78 14.27 -6.80
CA GLU A 194 3.10 13.62 -7.04
C GLU A 194 3.30 12.39 -6.15
N ALA A 195 3.51 11.19 -6.69
CA ALA A 195 4.78 10.71 -7.26
C ALA A 195 5.94 10.55 -6.26
N GLY A 196 5.63 10.02 -5.07
CA GLY A 196 6.60 9.38 -4.19
C GLY A 196 6.40 7.86 -4.16
N SER A 197 7.48 7.11 -4.38
CA SER A 197 7.62 5.65 -4.17
C SER A 197 6.95 4.74 -5.20
N SER A 198 7.72 4.29 -6.21
CA SER A 198 7.40 3.04 -6.94
C SER A 198 8.25 1.86 -6.47
N ALA A 199 9.41 2.07 -5.84
CA ALA A 199 10.31 0.99 -5.45
C ALA A 199 10.08 0.49 -4.01
N VAL A 200 9.85 1.39 -3.05
CA VAL A 200 9.30 1.00 -1.73
C VAL A 200 7.89 0.46 -1.92
N ARG A 201 7.13 1.00 -2.89
CA ARG A 201 5.87 0.43 -3.32
C ARG A 201 6.03 -0.92 -4.01
N GLN A 202 7.10 -1.23 -4.75
CA GLN A 202 7.33 -2.57 -5.34
C GLN A 202 7.81 -3.62 -4.33
N THR A 203 8.65 -3.27 -3.35
CA THR A 203 9.07 -4.19 -2.27
C THR A 203 7.98 -4.33 -1.20
N GLN A 204 7.27 -3.25 -0.86
CA GLN A 204 6.03 -3.32 -0.07
C GLN A 204 4.90 -3.96 -0.87
N GLU A 205 4.84 -3.85 -2.19
CA GLU A 205 3.89 -4.60 -3.02
C GLU A 205 4.27 -6.07 -3.03
N ALA A 206 5.55 -6.46 -3.04
CA ALA A 206 5.97 -7.85 -2.94
C ALA A 206 5.66 -8.45 -1.56
N LEU A 207 5.89 -7.70 -0.47
CA LEU A 207 5.57 -8.10 0.90
C LEU A 207 4.06 -8.05 1.19
N ALA A 208 3.35 -7.02 0.74
CA ALA A 208 1.89 -6.92 0.79
C ALA A 208 1.22 -7.89 -0.19
N TRP A 209 1.87 -8.30 -1.28
CA TRP A 209 1.43 -9.38 -2.14
C TRP A 209 1.60 -10.72 -1.44
N ARG A 210 2.71 -10.95 -0.71
CA ARG A 210 2.83 -12.13 0.18
C ARG A 210 1.74 -12.16 1.25
N GLY A 211 1.45 -11.01 1.89
CA GLY A 211 0.35 -10.86 2.85
C GLY A 211 -1.05 -11.09 2.24
N ARG A 212 -1.33 -10.49 1.08
CA ARG A 212 -2.56 -10.72 0.31
C ARG A 212 -2.69 -12.16 -0.17
N GLN A 213 -1.60 -12.82 -0.54
CA GLN A 213 -1.58 -14.22 -0.94
C GLN A 213 -1.86 -15.15 0.24
N THR A 214 -1.38 -14.86 1.45
CA THR A 214 -1.71 -15.65 2.65
C THR A 214 -3.19 -15.55 3.01
N THR A 215 -3.78 -14.34 2.93
CA THR A 215 -5.21 -14.12 3.22
C THR A 215 -6.13 -14.71 2.13
N MET A 216 -5.75 -14.58 0.85
CA MET A 216 -6.44 -15.26 -0.26
C MET A 216 -6.33 -16.78 -0.16
N ARG A 217 -5.15 -17.33 0.19
CA ARG A 217 -4.94 -18.77 0.43
C ARG A 217 -5.92 -19.33 1.46
N GLN A 218 -6.15 -18.61 2.56
CA GLN A 218 -7.03 -19.07 3.63
C GLN A 218 -8.53 -19.03 3.24
N GLN A 219 -8.95 -18.05 2.44
CA GLN A 219 -10.31 -18.02 1.87
C GLN A 219 -10.53 -19.06 0.77
N GLN A 220 -9.49 -19.36 -0.02
CA GLN A 220 -9.57 -20.29 -1.13
C GLN A 220 -9.46 -21.77 -0.72
N GLN A 221 -8.74 -22.08 0.36
CA GLN A 221 -8.71 -23.43 0.95
C GLN A 221 -10.10 -23.90 1.45
N ASN A 222 -11.00 -22.96 1.75
CA ASN A 222 -12.36 -23.23 2.19
C ASN A 222 -13.42 -23.05 1.08
N MET A 223 -12.99 -22.95 -0.20
CA MET A 223 -13.90 -22.67 -1.30
C MET A 223 -14.69 -23.93 -1.70
N PRO A 224 -16.03 -23.84 -1.89
CA PRO A 224 -16.83 -25.00 -2.26
C PRO A 224 -16.35 -25.61 -3.59
N PRO A 225 -16.31 -26.95 -3.75
CA PRO A 225 -15.86 -27.60 -4.97
C PRO A 225 -16.56 -27.11 -6.26
N ALA A 226 -17.84 -26.73 -6.15
CA ALA A 226 -18.60 -26.16 -7.28
C ALA A 226 -18.03 -24.81 -7.76
N VAL A 227 -17.53 -23.97 -6.86
CA VAL A 227 -16.91 -22.68 -7.20
C VAL A 227 -15.56 -22.91 -7.87
N VAL A 228 -14.75 -23.85 -7.36
CA VAL A 228 -13.47 -24.24 -8.00
C VAL A 228 -13.70 -24.70 -9.45
N GLN A 229 -14.75 -25.49 -9.71
CA GLN A 229 -15.10 -25.92 -11.07
C GLN A 229 -15.51 -24.76 -11.98
N ILE A 230 -16.23 -23.76 -11.46
CA ILE A 230 -16.59 -22.55 -12.23
C ILE A 230 -15.32 -21.77 -12.60
N VAL A 231 -14.40 -21.59 -11.66
CA VAL A 231 -13.14 -20.87 -11.90
C VAL A 231 -12.26 -21.63 -12.90
N LEU A 232 -12.15 -22.95 -12.81
CA LEU A 232 -11.46 -23.78 -13.80
C LEU A 232 -12.07 -23.65 -15.19
N ALA A 233 -13.41 -23.63 -15.29
CA ALA A 233 -14.10 -23.44 -16.57
C ALA A 233 -13.85 -22.04 -17.15
N GLN A 234 -13.77 -21.00 -16.31
CA GLN A 234 -13.40 -19.64 -16.72
C GLN A 234 -11.95 -19.57 -17.20
N ALA A 235 -11.01 -20.16 -16.45
CA ALA A 235 -9.60 -20.24 -16.83
C ALA A 235 -9.43 -20.94 -18.19
N LYS A 236 -10.15 -22.04 -18.43
CA LYS A 236 -10.16 -22.71 -19.72
C LYS A 236 -10.66 -21.81 -20.86
N ARG A 237 -11.75 -21.07 -20.66
CA ARG A 237 -12.24 -20.11 -21.67
C ARG A 237 -11.23 -19.01 -21.97
N GLN A 238 -10.61 -18.44 -20.94
CA GLN A 238 -9.57 -17.42 -21.08
C GLN A 238 -8.34 -17.97 -21.81
N PHE A 239 -7.92 -19.20 -21.49
CA PHE A 239 -6.85 -19.89 -22.19
C PHE A 239 -7.17 -20.06 -23.69
N ASP A 240 -8.37 -20.58 -24.01
CA ASP A 240 -8.80 -20.75 -25.40
C ASP A 240 -8.90 -19.40 -26.17
N GLU A 241 -9.16 -18.30 -25.47
CA GLU A 241 -9.13 -16.95 -26.03
C GLU A 241 -7.69 -16.48 -26.29
N LEU A 242 -6.78 -16.68 -25.32
CA LEU A 242 -5.35 -16.35 -25.44
C LEU A 242 -4.67 -17.09 -26.60
N GLN A 243 -4.99 -18.37 -26.80
CA GLN A 243 -4.45 -19.17 -27.91
C GLN A 243 -4.92 -18.70 -29.29
N ARG A 244 -6.03 -17.92 -29.36
CA ARG A 244 -6.52 -17.33 -30.61
C ARG A 244 -5.91 -15.96 -30.92
N MET A 245 -5.22 -15.34 -29.97
CA MET A 245 -4.63 -14.01 -30.11
C MET A 245 -3.21 -14.07 -30.68
N THR A 246 -2.91 -13.17 -31.62
CA THR A 246 -1.54 -12.91 -32.09
C THR A 246 -0.67 -12.33 -30.96
N PRO A 247 0.67 -12.48 -31.02
CA PRO A 247 1.58 -11.84 -30.06
C PRO A 247 1.37 -10.31 -29.96
N GLU A 248 1.08 -9.65 -31.07
CA GLU A 248 0.79 -8.21 -31.13
C GLU A 248 -0.52 -7.87 -30.43
N GLN A 249 -1.59 -8.67 -30.63
CA GLN A 249 -2.86 -8.49 -29.94
C GLN A 249 -2.76 -8.73 -28.43
N ARG A 250 -1.91 -9.67 -28.00
CA ARG A 250 -1.63 -9.89 -26.58
C ARG A 250 -0.92 -8.71 -25.94
N ARG A 251 -0.09 -7.98 -26.70
CA ARG A 251 0.61 -6.76 -26.24
C ARG A 251 -0.25 -5.48 -26.34
N ALA A 252 -1.19 -5.43 -27.29
CA ALA A 252 -1.95 -4.23 -27.63
C ALA A 252 -3.28 -4.04 -26.86
N GLY A 253 -3.68 -4.98 -25.98
CA GLY A 253 -4.91 -4.86 -25.21
C GLY A 253 -4.82 -3.78 -24.14
N ASN A 254 -5.87 -2.95 -23.99
CA ASN A 254 -6.13 -2.04 -22.85
C ASN A 254 -6.33 -2.79 -21.52
N ARG A 255 -5.65 -3.91 -21.29
CA ARG A 255 -5.62 -4.60 -20.00
C ARG A 255 -4.52 -3.94 -19.17
N MET A 256 -4.82 -3.57 -17.92
CA MET A 256 -3.75 -3.26 -16.98
C MET A 256 -2.81 -4.47 -16.94
N GLY A 257 -1.55 -4.24 -17.29
CA GLY A 257 -0.58 -5.31 -17.44
C GLY A 257 -0.32 -6.06 -16.14
N ALA A 258 -0.24 -7.40 -16.19
CA ALA A 258 0.00 -8.25 -15.02
C ALA A 258 1.44 -8.76 -14.93
N SER A 259 1.96 -8.95 -13.73
CA SER A 259 3.38 -9.27 -13.47
C SER A 259 3.90 -10.58 -14.10
N TYR A 260 3.02 -11.38 -14.69
CA TYR A 260 3.26 -12.69 -15.28
C TYR A 260 3.01 -12.73 -16.79
N ASP A 261 2.80 -11.58 -17.44
CA ASP A 261 2.48 -11.51 -18.87
C ASP A 261 3.63 -11.99 -19.79
N ASP A 262 4.86 -12.08 -19.28
CA ASP A 262 6.03 -12.62 -19.97
C ASP A 262 6.31 -14.10 -19.66
N ILE A 263 5.42 -14.76 -18.90
CA ILE A 263 5.48 -16.21 -18.66
C ILE A 263 4.63 -16.94 -19.70
N PRO A 264 5.17 -17.94 -20.42
CA PRO A 264 4.39 -18.74 -21.34
C PRO A 264 3.27 -19.51 -20.63
N ILE A 265 2.02 -19.18 -20.97
CA ILE A 265 0.82 -19.94 -20.56
C ILE A 265 0.62 -21.09 -21.55
N THR A 266 0.87 -22.30 -21.10
CA THR A 266 0.83 -23.52 -21.94
C THR A 266 -0.35 -24.42 -21.62
N GLU A 267 -0.91 -24.30 -20.42
CA GLU A 267 -2.08 -25.05 -19.97
C GLU A 267 -3.10 -24.14 -19.27
N PRO A 268 -4.40 -24.47 -19.26
CA PRO A 268 -5.42 -23.70 -18.54
C PRO A 268 -5.13 -23.51 -17.06
N ASN A 269 -4.49 -24.50 -16.41
CA ASN A 269 -4.17 -24.45 -14.99
C ASN A 269 -3.04 -23.44 -14.67
N ASP A 270 -2.23 -23.03 -15.65
CA ASP A 270 -1.21 -22.00 -15.45
C ASP A 270 -1.85 -20.67 -15.02
N LEU A 271 -3.03 -20.33 -15.56
CA LEU A 271 -3.78 -19.13 -15.18
C LEU A 271 -4.25 -19.16 -13.71
N MET A 272 -4.42 -20.36 -13.14
CA MET A 272 -4.79 -20.50 -11.73
C MET A 272 -3.64 -20.10 -10.80
N LEU A 273 -2.38 -20.25 -11.25
CA LEU A 273 -1.20 -19.83 -10.50
C LEU A 273 -1.17 -18.30 -10.35
N PHE A 274 -1.54 -17.61 -11.42
CA PHE A 274 -1.41 -16.16 -11.56
C PHE A 274 -2.62 -15.35 -11.10
N ASN A 275 -3.81 -15.95 -11.15
CA ASN A 275 -5.05 -15.34 -10.65
C ASN A 275 -5.23 -15.53 -9.13
N GLY A 276 -4.18 -15.97 -8.45
CA GLY A 276 -4.16 -16.16 -7.00
C GLY A 276 -4.86 -17.42 -6.53
N PHE A 277 -5.41 -18.28 -7.40
CA PHE A 277 -6.10 -19.54 -7.04
C PHE A 277 -5.16 -20.74 -6.88
N SER A 278 -3.86 -20.50 -6.81
CA SER A 278 -2.83 -21.53 -6.74
C SER A 278 -2.99 -22.45 -5.51
N SER A 279 -3.63 -21.93 -4.45
CA SER A 279 -3.95 -22.66 -3.23
C SER A 279 -5.01 -23.76 -3.38
N THR A 280 -5.80 -23.71 -4.46
CA THR A 280 -6.84 -24.70 -4.76
C THR A 280 -6.28 -25.98 -5.39
N GLN A 281 -4.98 -25.99 -5.70
CA GLN A 281 -4.24 -27.13 -6.25
C GLN A 281 -3.32 -27.71 -5.16
N PRO A 282 -3.66 -28.85 -4.53
CA PRO A 282 -2.89 -29.40 -3.42
C PRO A 282 -1.43 -29.74 -3.77
N ASP A 283 -1.19 -30.24 -4.99
CA ASP A 283 0.16 -30.55 -5.46
C ASP A 283 1.02 -29.29 -5.58
N PHE A 284 0.41 -28.17 -6.00
CA PHE A 284 1.08 -26.88 -6.06
C PHE A 284 1.39 -26.30 -4.67
N VAL A 285 0.47 -26.39 -3.71
CA VAL A 285 0.72 -25.91 -2.34
C VAL A 285 1.90 -26.64 -1.71
N GLN A 286 1.95 -27.97 -1.86
CA GLN A 286 3.06 -28.79 -1.40
C GLN A 286 4.37 -28.41 -2.10
N PHE A 287 4.34 -28.24 -3.42
CA PHE A 287 5.51 -27.86 -4.21
C PHE A 287 6.06 -26.49 -3.82
N GLY A 288 5.21 -25.46 -3.73
CA GLY A 288 5.63 -24.12 -3.34
C GLY A 288 6.18 -24.05 -1.92
N LYS A 289 5.62 -24.86 -1.00
CA LYS A 289 6.17 -25.02 0.35
C LYS A 289 7.55 -25.67 0.32
N ALA A 290 7.71 -26.78 -0.40
CA ALA A 290 8.99 -27.45 -0.54
C ALA A 290 10.06 -26.52 -1.13
N CYS A 291 9.71 -25.73 -2.14
CA CYS A 291 10.61 -24.73 -2.73
C CYS A 291 11.03 -23.65 -1.73
N ARG A 292 10.10 -23.17 -0.91
CA ARG A 292 10.34 -22.16 0.13
C ARG A 292 11.23 -22.68 1.26
N GLU A 293 11.01 -23.92 1.67
CA GLU A 293 11.72 -24.54 2.80
C GLU A 293 13.09 -25.10 2.40
N GLY A 294 13.27 -25.39 1.11
CA GLY A 294 14.49 -26.04 0.60
C GLY A 294 14.41 -27.57 0.66
N ASP A 295 13.22 -28.15 0.67
CA ASP A 295 13.02 -29.60 0.65
C ASP A 295 13.26 -30.14 -0.77
N MET A 296 14.54 -30.35 -1.08
CA MET A 296 14.98 -30.81 -2.39
C MET A 296 14.36 -32.16 -2.78
N VAL A 297 14.22 -33.09 -1.83
CA VAL A 297 13.67 -34.43 -2.09
C VAL A 297 12.24 -34.32 -2.59
N THR A 298 11.42 -33.48 -1.95
CA THR A 298 10.04 -33.25 -2.40
C THR A 298 10.01 -32.51 -3.74
N VAL A 299 10.87 -31.50 -3.94
CA VAL A 299 10.96 -30.75 -5.21
C VAL A 299 11.30 -31.69 -6.38
N GLU A 300 12.35 -32.50 -6.24
CA GLU A 300 12.78 -33.47 -7.25
C GLU A 300 11.67 -34.46 -7.56
N SER A 301 11.10 -35.10 -6.53
CA SER A 301 10.00 -36.06 -6.69
C SER A 301 8.81 -35.48 -7.47
N ILE A 302 8.39 -34.25 -7.14
CA ILE A 302 7.28 -33.58 -7.82
C ILE A 302 7.64 -33.27 -9.28
N ILE A 303 8.85 -32.80 -9.58
CA ILE A 303 9.27 -32.46 -10.94
C ILE A 303 9.50 -33.71 -11.80
N THR A 304 10.06 -34.79 -11.26
CA THR A 304 10.31 -36.03 -12.02
C THR A 304 9.04 -36.85 -12.24
N SER A 305 8.02 -36.70 -11.40
CA SER A 305 6.78 -37.49 -11.50
C SER A 305 5.93 -37.16 -12.73
N LYS A 306 5.96 -35.92 -13.22
CA LYS A 306 5.30 -35.48 -14.45
C LYS A 306 5.94 -34.22 -15.00
N SER A 307 5.88 -34.04 -16.31
CA SER A 307 6.31 -32.79 -16.97
C SER A 307 5.59 -31.59 -16.36
N ARG A 308 6.32 -30.50 -16.15
CA ARG A 308 5.81 -29.25 -15.56
C ARG A 308 5.85 -28.12 -16.58
N THR A 309 4.87 -27.24 -16.52
CA THR A 309 4.80 -26.06 -17.38
C THR A 309 5.84 -25.02 -16.94
N PRO A 310 6.28 -24.12 -17.84
CA PRO A 310 7.16 -23.00 -17.47
C PRO A 310 6.58 -22.15 -16.33
N ALA A 311 5.26 -21.93 -16.33
CA ALA A 311 4.55 -21.22 -15.26
C ALA A 311 4.64 -21.92 -13.90
N TYR A 312 4.47 -23.24 -13.88
CA TYR A 312 4.58 -24.04 -12.66
C TYR A 312 6.00 -23.97 -12.06
N LEU A 313 7.02 -24.12 -12.90
CA LEU A 313 8.42 -24.04 -12.49
C LEU A 313 8.80 -22.62 -12.04
N HIS A 314 8.34 -21.60 -12.75
CA HIS A 314 8.56 -20.19 -12.40
C HIS A 314 8.04 -19.85 -11.01
N GLU A 315 6.88 -20.37 -10.61
CA GLU A 315 6.41 -20.08 -9.26
C GLU A 315 7.16 -20.87 -8.17
N GLY A 316 7.65 -22.07 -8.48
CA GLY A 316 8.64 -22.72 -7.62
C GLY A 316 9.86 -21.82 -7.43
N LEU A 317 10.36 -21.26 -8.53
CA LEU A 317 11.55 -20.40 -8.57
C LEU A 317 11.32 -19.12 -7.77
N PHE A 318 10.14 -18.51 -7.89
CA PHE A 318 9.70 -17.38 -7.07
C PHE A 318 9.85 -17.66 -5.57
N ASN A 319 9.31 -18.79 -5.09
CA ASN A 319 9.33 -19.14 -3.67
C ASN A 319 10.76 -19.45 -3.19
N ALA A 320 11.58 -20.10 -4.03
CA ALA A 320 12.97 -20.45 -3.72
C ALA A 320 13.88 -19.19 -3.65
N LEU A 321 13.81 -18.31 -4.66
CA LEU A 321 14.59 -17.08 -4.74
C LEU A 321 14.36 -16.20 -3.51
N GLY A 322 13.10 -15.85 -3.26
CA GLY A 322 12.74 -14.97 -2.16
C GLY A 322 12.88 -15.58 -0.76
N SER A 323 13.40 -16.81 -0.65
CA SER A 323 13.70 -17.51 0.60
C SER A 323 15.18 -17.93 0.70
N GLY A 324 16.03 -17.53 -0.25
CA GLY A 324 17.46 -17.83 -0.21
C GLY A 324 17.82 -19.29 -0.51
N LYS A 325 16.96 -20.06 -1.19
CA LYS A 325 17.19 -21.50 -1.41
C LYS A 325 18.00 -21.73 -2.68
N VAL A 326 19.33 -21.57 -2.57
CA VAL A 326 20.28 -21.63 -3.70
C VAL A 326 20.21 -22.96 -4.47
N ASP A 327 20.24 -24.10 -3.78
CA ASP A 327 20.24 -25.41 -4.45
C ASP A 327 18.93 -25.67 -5.20
N VAL A 328 17.79 -25.37 -4.56
CA VAL A 328 16.47 -25.48 -5.20
C VAL A 328 16.36 -24.52 -6.39
N THR A 329 16.87 -23.30 -6.25
CA THR A 329 16.91 -22.31 -7.34
C THR A 329 17.68 -22.86 -8.53
N ARG A 330 18.88 -23.42 -8.31
CA ARG A 330 19.68 -24.08 -9.35
C ARG A 330 18.89 -25.18 -10.05
N TYR A 331 18.33 -26.11 -9.28
CA TYR A 331 17.58 -27.24 -9.82
C TYR A 331 16.37 -26.79 -10.67
N LEU A 332 15.65 -25.75 -10.24
CA LEU A 332 14.51 -25.21 -10.99
C LEU A 332 14.95 -24.53 -12.30
N LEU A 333 16.05 -23.79 -12.28
CA LEU A 333 16.62 -23.18 -13.48
C LEU A 333 17.13 -24.26 -14.47
N ASP A 334 17.80 -25.30 -13.97
CA ASP A 334 18.23 -26.46 -14.76
C ASP A 334 17.03 -27.21 -15.36
N ALA A 335 15.90 -27.28 -14.64
CA ALA A 335 14.65 -27.85 -15.12
C ALA A 335 13.91 -26.95 -16.13
N GLY A 336 14.44 -25.76 -16.45
CA GLY A 336 13.88 -24.85 -17.44
C GLY A 336 12.88 -23.82 -16.90
N ALA A 337 12.93 -23.51 -15.60
CA ALA A 337 12.18 -22.37 -15.07
C ALA A 337 12.62 -21.07 -15.79
N PRO A 338 11.69 -20.29 -16.38
CA PRO A 338 12.06 -19.10 -17.13
C PRO A 338 12.57 -18.00 -16.19
N ILE A 339 13.56 -17.23 -16.63
CA ILE A 339 13.92 -15.95 -15.99
C ILE A 339 13.15 -14.84 -16.70
N THR A 340 12.13 -14.32 -16.05
CA THR A 340 11.28 -13.24 -16.59
C THR A 340 11.67 -11.88 -16.03
N ARG A 341 11.05 -10.80 -16.49
CA ARG A 341 11.42 -9.41 -16.13
C ARG A 341 11.32 -9.14 -14.63
N ILE A 342 10.42 -9.83 -13.92
CA ILE A 342 10.27 -9.69 -12.47
C ILE A 342 11.16 -10.66 -11.68
N THR A 343 11.58 -11.78 -12.27
CA THR A 343 12.31 -12.86 -11.58
C THR A 343 13.52 -12.37 -10.78
N PRO A 344 14.42 -11.53 -11.35
CA PRO A 344 15.62 -11.07 -10.63
C PRO A 344 15.30 -10.24 -9.38
N SER A 345 14.20 -9.48 -9.39
CA SER A 345 13.83 -8.64 -8.24
C SER A 345 13.54 -9.46 -6.98
N TRP A 346 13.14 -10.72 -7.12
CA TRP A 346 12.81 -11.59 -5.99
C TRP A 346 14.03 -12.07 -5.22
N ALA A 347 15.20 -12.13 -5.87
CA ALA A 347 16.46 -12.43 -5.19
C ALA A 347 16.82 -11.35 -4.16
N LEU A 348 16.41 -10.09 -4.35
CA LEU A 348 16.64 -9.00 -3.38
C LEU A 348 15.85 -9.18 -2.07
N ALA A 349 14.80 -10.02 -2.06
CA ALA A 349 14.05 -10.34 -0.86
C ALA A 349 14.66 -11.51 -0.06
N ALA A 350 15.69 -12.17 -0.58
CA ALA A 350 16.40 -13.24 0.12
C ALA A 350 17.24 -12.70 1.29
N PRO A 351 17.61 -13.55 2.27
CA PRO A 351 18.65 -13.23 3.25
C PRO A 351 19.91 -12.70 2.57
N GLN A 352 20.53 -11.65 3.11
CA GLN A 352 21.63 -10.92 2.47
C GLN A 352 22.81 -11.82 2.08
N ASP A 353 23.14 -12.80 2.91
CA ASP A 353 24.20 -13.79 2.69
C ASP A 353 23.92 -14.73 1.51
N GLN A 354 22.67 -14.85 1.09
CA GLN A 354 22.24 -15.68 -0.04
C GLN A 354 22.02 -14.88 -1.33
N GLN A 355 21.94 -13.55 -1.28
CA GLN A 355 21.62 -12.72 -2.45
C GLN A 355 22.64 -12.88 -3.58
N LYS A 356 23.94 -12.75 -3.28
CA LYS A 356 25.01 -12.89 -4.27
C LYS A 356 25.04 -14.27 -4.94
N PRO A 357 25.03 -15.41 -4.21
CA PRO A 357 24.91 -16.74 -4.81
C PRO A 357 23.69 -16.90 -5.74
N LEU A 358 22.54 -16.30 -5.38
CA LEU A 358 21.35 -16.34 -6.23
C LEU A 358 21.53 -15.51 -7.52
N PHE A 359 22.16 -14.34 -7.46
CA PHE A 359 22.43 -13.55 -8.67
C PHE A 359 23.49 -14.19 -9.56
N GLU A 360 24.52 -14.83 -8.99
CA GLU A 360 25.49 -15.64 -9.74
C GLU A 360 24.81 -16.77 -10.49
N LEU A 361 23.83 -17.42 -9.85
CA LEU A 361 22.98 -18.43 -10.50
C LEU A 361 22.16 -17.85 -11.65
N LEU A 362 21.46 -16.73 -11.44
CA LEU A 362 20.68 -16.10 -12.50
C LEU A 362 21.58 -15.74 -13.70
N LEU A 363 22.78 -15.22 -13.45
CA LEU A 363 23.77 -14.89 -14.47
C LEU A 363 24.19 -16.12 -15.28
N GLN A 364 24.45 -17.25 -14.60
CA GLN A 364 24.78 -18.54 -15.25
C GLN A 364 23.67 -19.02 -16.20
N HIS A 365 22.41 -18.65 -15.92
CA HIS A 365 21.24 -18.99 -16.72
C HIS A 365 20.79 -17.86 -17.67
N GLY A 366 21.70 -16.93 -18.00
CA GLY A 366 21.49 -15.97 -19.08
C GLY A 366 20.84 -14.64 -18.68
N TRP A 367 20.64 -14.39 -17.37
CA TRP A 367 20.34 -13.05 -16.89
C TRP A 367 21.57 -12.15 -16.96
N SER A 368 21.36 -10.84 -17.12
CA SER A 368 22.40 -9.81 -17.05
C SER A 368 22.03 -8.75 -16.02
N VAL A 369 23.02 -8.15 -15.36
CA VAL A 369 22.83 -7.08 -14.37
C VAL A 369 22.08 -5.86 -14.94
N ASN A 370 22.12 -5.67 -16.26
CA ASN A 370 21.42 -4.60 -16.97
C ASN A 370 20.12 -5.07 -17.66
N THR A 371 19.67 -6.32 -17.42
CA THR A 371 18.41 -6.82 -17.97
C THR A 371 17.24 -5.97 -17.46
N PRO A 372 16.43 -5.37 -18.35
CA PRO A 372 15.33 -4.53 -17.93
C PRO A 372 14.16 -5.35 -17.40
N GLY A 373 13.62 -4.88 -16.28
CA GLY A 373 12.30 -5.21 -15.78
C GLY A 373 11.20 -4.58 -16.64
N PHE A 374 9.99 -4.44 -16.07
CA PHE A 374 8.91 -3.71 -16.73
C PHE A 374 9.23 -2.20 -16.81
N TYR A 375 8.83 -1.57 -17.91
CA TYR A 375 9.07 -0.15 -18.19
C TYR A 375 10.57 0.23 -18.12
N GLY A 376 11.44 -0.69 -18.50
CA GLY A 376 12.89 -0.46 -18.47
C GLY A 376 13.50 -0.40 -17.08
N ALA A 377 12.80 -0.80 -16.01
CA ALA A 377 13.35 -0.72 -14.66
C ALA A 377 14.55 -1.66 -14.47
N ILE A 378 15.71 -1.12 -14.11
CA ILE A 378 16.92 -1.91 -13.81
C ILE A 378 17.10 -2.11 -12.31
N LEU A 379 17.86 -3.14 -11.92
CA LEU A 379 17.96 -3.54 -10.51
C LEU A 379 18.90 -2.69 -9.66
N LEU A 380 19.91 -2.02 -10.25
CA LEU A 380 20.93 -1.27 -9.52
C LEU A 380 20.34 -0.22 -8.53
N PRO A 381 19.33 0.61 -8.90
CA PRO A 381 18.59 1.47 -7.96
C PRO A 381 18.03 0.75 -6.73
N SER A 382 17.56 -0.50 -6.89
CA SER A 382 17.02 -1.30 -5.79
C SER A 382 18.12 -1.90 -4.92
N VAL A 383 19.26 -2.28 -5.51
CA VAL A 383 20.45 -2.73 -4.77
C VAL A 383 20.97 -1.60 -3.87
N ILE A 384 21.10 -0.38 -4.39
CA ILE A 384 21.53 0.81 -3.63
C ILE A 384 20.59 1.07 -2.44
N ARG A 385 19.27 1.00 -2.65
CA ARG A 385 18.27 1.23 -1.60
C ARG A 385 18.32 0.18 -0.49
N SER A 386 18.77 -1.04 -0.80
CA SER A 386 18.90 -2.09 0.21
C SER A 386 20.04 -1.82 1.19
N GLY A 387 20.98 -0.92 0.86
CA GLY A 387 22.18 -0.65 1.65
C GLY A 387 23.15 -1.82 1.73
N ASN A 388 22.99 -2.84 0.88
CA ASN A 388 23.90 -3.98 0.79
C ASN A 388 25.10 -3.63 -0.09
N ASP A 389 26.14 -3.05 0.52
CA ASP A 389 27.36 -2.62 -0.19
C ASP A 389 28.10 -3.78 -0.85
N ASP A 390 28.14 -4.97 -0.24
CA ASP A 390 28.76 -6.17 -0.84
C ASP A 390 28.05 -6.59 -2.13
N LEU A 391 26.72 -6.50 -2.16
CA LEU A 391 25.93 -6.78 -3.35
C LEU A 391 26.11 -5.67 -4.40
N LEU A 392 26.19 -4.41 -3.98
CA LEU A 392 26.47 -3.30 -4.88
C LEU A 392 27.82 -3.48 -5.58
N ASP A 393 28.87 -3.81 -4.83
CA ASP A 393 30.20 -4.06 -5.38
C ASP A 393 30.16 -5.17 -6.42
N TRP A 394 29.49 -6.28 -6.10
CA TRP A 394 29.31 -7.37 -7.06
C TRP A 394 28.55 -6.94 -8.33
N PHE A 395 27.50 -6.13 -8.19
CA PHE A 395 26.75 -5.60 -9.35
C PHE A 395 27.65 -4.74 -10.24
N LEU A 396 28.44 -3.84 -9.66
CA LEU A 396 29.36 -2.96 -10.39
C LEU A 396 30.50 -3.76 -11.04
N GLU A 397 31.07 -4.74 -10.34
CA GLU A 397 32.09 -5.67 -10.87
C GLU A 397 31.58 -6.46 -12.08
N ASN A 398 30.28 -6.75 -12.12
CA ASN A 398 29.63 -7.46 -13.23
C ASN A 398 29.07 -6.51 -14.31
N GLY A 399 29.44 -5.22 -14.28
CA GLY A 399 29.13 -4.27 -15.35
C GLY A 399 27.75 -3.62 -15.26
N ALA A 400 27.18 -3.49 -14.06
CA ALA A 400 25.96 -2.71 -13.87
C ALA A 400 26.21 -1.25 -14.27
N ASP A 401 25.43 -0.73 -15.22
CA ASP A 401 25.59 0.63 -15.72
C ASP A 401 24.78 1.61 -14.86
N PRO A 402 25.44 2.54 -14.13
CA PRO A 402 24.76 3.49 -13.27
C PRO A 402 23.95 4.56 -14.01
N ASN A 403 24.06 4.62 -15.34
CA ASN A 403 23.32 5.56 -16.19
C ASN A 403 22.01 4.96 -16.73
N LEU A 404 21.72 3.70 -16.41
CA LEU A 404 20.44 3.09 -16.76
C LEU A 404 19.37 3.39 -15.71
N GLY A 405 18.13 3.55 -16.15
CA GLY A 405 16.98 3.70 -15.27
C GLY A 405 15.66 3.39 -15.95
N LYS A 406 14.57 3.46 -15.18
CA LYS A 406 13.23 3.27 -15.75
C LYS A 406 12.91 4.34 -16.79
N GLN A 407 12.03 4.00 -17.72
CA GLN A 407 11.50 4.97 -18.68
C GLN A 407 10.82 6.13 -17.96
N GLN A 408 11.03 7.35 -18.43
CA GLN A 408 10.41 8.51 -17.80
C GLN A 408 8.89 8.43 -17.92
N ASP A 409 8.33 8.19 -19.10
CA ASP A 409 6.88 8.25 -19.35
C ASP A 409 6.19 6.90 -19.48
N ASN A 410 6.86 5.80 -19.09
CA ASN A 410 6.27 4.46 -19.08
C ASN A 410 5.60 4.09 -20.41
N ARG A 411 6.16 4.55 -21.54
CA ARG A 411 5.62 4.36 -22.89
C ARG A 411 5.47 2.91 -23.28
N ASP A 412 6.48 2.09 -22.99
CA ASP A 412 6.52 0.69 -23.35
C ASP A 412 6.85 -0.16 -22.14
N ARG A 413 5.84 -0.94 -21.72
CA ARG A 413 5.95 -1.87 -20.61
C ARG A 413 7.04 -2.94 -20.79
N PHE A 414 7.30 -3.35 -22.03
CA PHE A 414 8.37 -4.31 -22.35
C PHE A 414 9.58 -3.63 -22.98
N GLY A 415 9.63 -2.29 -22.94
CA GLY A 415 10.73 -1.54 -23.53
C GLY A 415 12.02 -1.63 -22.73
N ASP A 416 13.05 -1.05 -23.33
CA ASP A 416 14.40 -0.93 -22.80
C ASP A 416 14.49 0.18 -21.72
N PRO A 417 15.57 0.19 -20.92
CA PRO A 417 15.83 1.24 -19.94
C PRO A 417 16.13 2.58 -20.62
N GLU A 418 15.90 3.67 -19.89
CA GLU A 418 16.48 4.97 -20.22
C GLU A 418 18.01 4.89 -20.07
N THR A 419 18.75 5.42 -21.04
CA THR A 419 20.22 5.29 -21.11
C THR A 419 20.97 6.50 -20.57
N SER A 420 20.24 7.60 -20.37
CA SER A 420 20.75 8.83 -19.75
C SER A 420 20.04 9.11 -18.43
N SER A 421 19.83 8.06 -17.64
CA SER A 421 19.25 8.17 -16.29
C SER A 421 20.31 8.59 -15.27
N CYS A 422 19.87 9.29 -14.23
CA CYS A 422 20.67 9.57 -13.04
C CYS A 422 20.10 8.85 -11.79
N GLU A 423 19.11 7.97 -11.95
CA GLU A 423 18.34 7.37 -10.85
C GLU A 423 19.22 6.70 -9.78
N ALA A 424 20.24 5.95 -10.19
CA ALA A 424 21.16 5.30 -9.25
C ALA A 424 21.95 6.32 -8.41
N LEU A 425 22.51 7.34 -9.05
CA LEU A 425 23.30 8.37 -8.37
C LEU A 425 22.43 9.27 -7.49
N GLU A 426 21.23 9.62 -7.94
CA GLU A 426 20.26 10.42 -7.17
C GLU A 426 19.76 9.69 -5.92
N ILE A 427 19.49 8.39 -6.02
CA ILE A 427 19.14 7.56 -4.85
C ILE A 427 20.31 7.53 -3.87
N ALA A 428 21.53 7.24 -4.35
CA ALA A 428 22.71 7.20 -3.49
C ALA A 428 22.97 8.56 -2.81
N ALA A 429 22.84 9.65 -3.56
CA ALA A 429 22.97 11.01 -3.06
C ALA A 429 21.92 11.33 -1.97
N THR A 430 20.71 10.79 -2.08
CA THR A 430 19.63 11.00 -1.11
C THR A 430 19.88 10.24 0.20
N MET A 431 20.24 8.95 0.14
CA MET A 431 20.12 8.06 1.30
C MET A 431 21.36 7.22 1.65
N SER A 432 22.38 7.21 0.79
CA SER A 432 23.56 6.33 0.97
C SER A 432 24.79 7.08 1.45
N THR A 433 25.90 6.37 1.64
CA THR A 433 27.17 6.93 2.13
C THR A 433 27.95 7.65 1.02
N VAL A 434 28.96 8.43 1.42
CA VAL A 434 29.94 9.02 0.48
C VAL A 434 30.62 7.94 -0.35
N GLU A 435 30.90 6.79 0.26
CA GLU A 435 31.53 5.66 -0.40
C GLU A 435 30.64 5.09 -1.51
N THR A 436 29.35 4.89 -1.25
CA THR A 436 28.39 4.44 -2.28
C THR A 436 28.36 5.41 -3.47
N VAL A 437 28.30 6.72 -3.21
CA VAL A 437 28.33 7.75 -4.27
C VAL A 437 29.65 7.69 -5.05
N GLN A 438 30.78 7.53 -4.35
CA GLN A 438 32.09 7.39 -4.98
C GLN A 438 32.18 6.14 -5.85
N LYS A 439 31.64 5.00 -5.41
CA LYS A 439 31.59 3.75 -6.18
C LYS A 439 30.83 3.95 -7.50
N LEU A 440 29.68 4.61 -7.48
CA LEU A 440 28.90 4.90 -8.69
C LEU A 440 29.63 5.86 -9.65
N LEU A 441 30.26 6.92 -9.13
CA LEU A 441 31.06 7.84 -9.94
C LEU A 441 32.25 7.12 -10.58
N ASN A 442 32.94 6.25 -9.82
CA ASN A 442 34.03 5.42 -10.34
C ASN A 442 33.54 4.43 -11.42
N ALA A 443 32.31 3.94 -11.31
CA ALA A 443 31.65 3.11 -12.30
C ALA A 443 31.12 3.90 -13.51
N GLY A 444 31.36 5.21 -13.59
CA GLY A 444 31.02 6.05 -14.74
C GLY A 444 29.63 6.68 -14.69
N ALA A 445 29.04 6.85 -13.49
CA ALA A 445 27.81 7.62 -13.32
C ALA A 445 28.03 9.07 -13.77
N LYS A 446 27.14 9.55 -14.67
CA LYS A 446 27.20 10.91 -15.20
C LYS A 446 26.35 11.86 -14.37
N ILE A 447 26.99 12.91 -13.87
CA ILE A 447 26.30 13.93 -13.07
C ILE A 447 25.32 14.72 -13.93
N GLU A 448 25.66 14.97 -15.19
CA GLU A 448 24.86 15.75 -16.13
C GLU A 448 23.53 15.10 -16.54
N ASN A 449 23.34 13.81 -16.23
CA ASN A 449 22.08 13.11 -16.52
C ASN A 449 20.92 13.55 -15.61
N GLY A 450 21.20 14.23 -14.49
CA GLY A 450 20.18 14.58 -13.51
C GLY A 450 20.64 15.64 -12.52
N ALA A 451 20.07 15.62 -11.32
CA ALA A 451 20.31 16.64 -10.29
C ALA A 451 20.72 16.01 -8.95
N PRO A 452 21.79 15.19 -8.87
CA PRO A 452 22.13 14.47 -7.64
C PRO A 452 22.42 15.40 -6.45
N LEU A 453 22.95 16.61 -6.68
CA LEU A 453 23.16 17.60 -5.62
C LEU A 453 21.84 18.10 -5.02
N TYR A 454 20.80 18.27 -5.85
CA TYR A 454 19.47 18.63 -5.38
C TYR A 454 18.90 17.58 -4.42
N TYR A 455 19.08 16.30 -4.76
CA TYR A 455 18.65 15.17 -3.93
C TYR A 455 19.47 15.04 -2.64
N ALA A 456 20.79 15.24 -2.69
CA ALA A 456 21.65 15.26 -1.50
C ALA A 456 21.27 16.39 -0.53
N ALA A 457 20.97 17.57 -1.06
CA ALA A 457 20.60 18.75 -0.27
C ALA A 457 19.28 18.55 0.50
N GLY A 458 18.31 17.85 -0.10
CA GLY A 458 16.99 17.57 0.48
C GLY A 458 16.87 16.28 1.29
N ALA A 459 17.98 15.59 1.59
CA ALA A 459 17.94 14.32 2.30
C ALA A 459 17.37 14.44 3.73
N TYR A 460 16.34 13.66 4.06
CA TYR A 460 15.77 13.60 5.41
C TYR A 460 16.36 12.43 6.22
N PRO A 461 16.48 12.57 7.56
CA PRO A 461 16.85 11.45 8.42
C PRO A 461 15.95 10.23 8.21
N PRO A 462 16.50 8.99 8.29
CA PRO A 462 15.69 7.77 8.18
C PRO A 462 14.49 7.77 9.13
N GLY A 463 13.32 7.38 8.62
CA GLY A 463 12.07 7.35 9.40
C GLY A 463 11.33 8.70 9.52
N SER A 464 11.89 9.78 8.97
CA SER A 464 11.20 11.08 8.96
C SER A 464 9.99 11.06 8.03
N ASN A 465 8.90 11.71 8.45
CA ASN A 465 7.74 11.95 7.59
C ASN A 465 7.58 13.48 7.37
N PRO A 466 8.14 14.04 6.29
CA PRO A 466 8.02 15.47 6.00
C PRO A 466 6.59 15.93 5.69
N HIS A 467 5.65 14.98 5.46
CA HIS A 467 4.23 15.30 5.29
C HIS A 467 3.47 15.38 6.62
N ALA A 468 3.98 14.76 7.69
CA ALA A 468 3.35 14.85 9.02
C ALA A 468 3.68 16.16 9.75
N GLY A 469 4.76 16.83 9.35
CA GLY A 469 5.18 18.11 9.92
C GLY A 469 6.59 18.50 9.52
N VAL A 470 7.02 19.67 10.00
CA VAL A 470 8.37 20.19 9.76
C VAL A 470 9.40 19.25 10.40
N VAL A 471 10.30 18.71 9.59
CA VAL A 471 11.41 17.88 10.07
C VAL A 471 12.57 18.80 10.45
N THR A 472 13.12 18.58 11.65
CA THR A 472 14.35 19.24 12.09
C THR A 472 15.43 18.17 12.26
N PRO A 473 16.30 17.95 11.26
CA PRO A 473 17.38 16.98 11.38
C PRO A 473 18.33 17.35 12.53
N SER A 474 18.96 16.34 13.15
CA SER A 474 20.04 16.61 14.10
C SER A 474 21.21 17.26 13.38
N LYS A 475 21.95 18.12 14.08
CA LYS A 475 23.15 18.75 13.54
C LYS A 475 24.15 17.72 13.00
N GLU A 476 24.36 16.62 13.74
CA GLU A 476 25.23 15.52 13.35
C GLU A 476 24.79 14.87 12.02
N TYR A 477 23.49 14.57 11.87
CA TYR A 477 22.98 14.02 10.61
C TYR A 477 23.15 15.03 9.47
N ASP A 478 22.82 16.29 9.70
CA ASP A 478 22.92 17.35 8.70
C ASP A 478 24.36 17.51 8.18
N GLU A 479 25.33 17.61 9.09
CA GLU A 479 26.75 17.68 8.78
C GLU A 479 27.25 16.41 8.06
N SER A 480 26.75 15.23 8.42
CA SER A 480 27.14 13.96 7.78
C SER A 480 26.81 13.89 6.28
N ARG A 481 25.87 14.71 5.80
CA ARG A 481 25.49 14.76 4.37
C ARG A 481 26.36 15.70 3.55
N ILE A 482 27.07 16.65 4.16
CA ILE A 482 27.93 17.61 3.47
C ILE A 482 29.03 16.92 2.62
N PRO A 483 29.74 15.89 3.13
CA PRO A 483 30.74 15.18 2.33
C PRO A 483 30.20 14.57 1.02
N VAL A 484 28.93 14.16 0.97
CA VAL A 484 28.27 13.70 -0.26
C VAL A 484 28.13 14.85 -1.25
N MET A 485 27.67 16.02 -0.78
CA MET A 485 27.51 17.22 -1.60
C MET A 485 28.85 17.74 -2.14
N GLU A 486 29.88 17.74 -1.29
CA GLU A 486 31.26 18.08 -1.68
C GLU A 486 31.77 17.18 -2.81
N LEU A 487 31.55 15.87 -2.67
CA LEU A 487 31.94 14.91 -3.68
C LEU A 487 31.23 15.16 -5.02
N LEU A 488 29.93 15.45 -4.99
CA LEU A 488 29.14 15.74 -6.19
C LEU A 488 29.62 17.03 -6.88
N VAL A 489 29.84 18.11 -6.12
CA VAL A 489 30.36 19.39 -6.67
C VAL A 489 31.76 19.20 -7.27
N LYS A 490 32.64 18.47 -6.58
CA LYS A 490 33.98 18.15 -7.09
C LYS A 490 33.95 17.40 -8.42
N ASN A 491 32.90 16.61 -8.68
CA ASN A 491 32.72 15.85 -9.91
C ASN A 491 31.84 16.56 -10.95
N GLY A 492 31.51 17.85 -10.76
CA GLY A 492 30.86 18.69 -11.76
C GLY A 492 29.41 19.06 -11.50
N ALA A 493 28.82 18.68 -10.36
CA ALA A 493 27.49 19.15 -10.00
C ALA A 493 27.52 20.66 -9.74
N ARG A 494 26.69 21.43 -10.43
CA ARG A 494 26.67 22.89 -10.25
C ARG A 494 25.70 23.25 -9.14
N VAL A 495 26.15 24.14 -8.26
CA VAL A 495 25.46 24.52 -7.02
C VAL A 495 24.06 25.09 -7.26
N ASN A 496 23.86 25.74 -8.40
CA ASN A 496 22.61 26.40 -8.79
C ASN A 496 21.89 25.69 -9.95
N ASP A 497 22.27 24.44 -10.30
CA ASP A 497 21.52 23.69 -11.31
C ASP A 497 20.13 23.35 -10.78
N LYS A 498 19.15 23.54 -11.66
CA LYS A 498 17.75 23.29 -11.37
C LYS A 498 17.42 21.82 -11.61
N SER A 499 16.75 21.19 -10.64
CA SER A 499 16.07 19.91 -10.85
C SER A 499 14.89 20.11 -11.79
N ILE A 500 14.85 19.33 -12.87
CA ILE A 500 13.74 19.32 -13.82
C ILE A 500 12.89 18.09 -13.54
N SER A 501 11.80 18.30 -12.81
CA SER A 501 10.78 17.28 -12.57
C SER A 501 9.51 17.63 -13.37
N ARG A 502 8.70 16.63 -13.76
CA ARG A 502 7.36 16.85 -14.40
C ARG A 502 6.30 17.33 -13.42
N HIS A 503 6.78 17.96 -12.38
CA HIS A 503 6.31 17.80 -11.05
C HIS A 503 6.78 19.08 -10.33
N VAL A 504 5.88 19.75 -9.62
CA VAL A 504 6.12 20.95 -8.83
C VAL A 504 7.04 20.53 -7.68
N THR A 505 8.36 20.69 -7.87
CA THR A 505 9.37 20.42 -6.84
C THR A 505 10.08 21.71 -6.43
N ALA A 506 10.76 21.68 -5.28
CA ALA A 506 11.83 22.66 -5.06
C ALA A 506 12.77 22.58 -6.27
N GLU A 507 13.09 23.72 -6.87
CA GLU A 507 13.81 23.69 -8.14
C GLU A 507 15.33 23.67 -7.92
N TYR A 508 15.80 24.28 -6.82
CA TYR A 508 17.23 24.47 -6.55
C TYR A 508 17.68 23.73 -5.29
N PRO A 509 18.94 23.25 -5.23
CA PRO A 509 19.46 22.54 -4.07
C PRO A 509 19.30 23.30 -2.75
N ILE A 510 19.54 24.62 -2.75
CA ILE A 510 19.38 25.45 -1.56
C ILE A 510 17.92 25.54 -1.08
N VAL A 511 16.96 25.58 -1.99
CA VAL A 511 15.54 25.56 -1.63
C VAL A 511 15.18 24.22 -0.98
N ASN A 512 15.65 23.11 -1.56
CA ASN A 512 15.39 21.78 -1.02
C ASN A 512 16.04 21.57 0.36
N ALA A 513 17.24 22.10 0.60
CA ALA A 513 17.88 22.08 1.92
C ALA A 513 17.09 22.87 2.97
N VAL A 514 16.52 24.02 2.60
CA VAL A 514 15.65 24.78 3.51
C VAL A 514 14.37 23.99 3.83
N MET A 515 13.73 23.36 2.84
CA MET A 515 12.57 22.49 3.04
C MET A 515 12.89 21.28 3.93
N ALA A 516 14.13 20.79 3.86
CA ALA A 516 14.62 19.71 4.71
C ALA A 516 14.99 20.15 6.14
N GLY A 517 14.89 21.45 6.46
CA GLY A 517 15.31 22.00 7.76
C GLY A 517 16.83 21.92 7.99
N ALA A 518 17.61 21.74 6.92
CA ALA A 518 19.02 21.37 6.94
C ALA A 518 19.93 22.62 7.02
N ILE A 519 20.06 23.18 8.22
CA ILE A 519 20.77 24.44 8.49
C ILE A 519 22.24 24.39 8.04
N GLU A 520 22.96 23.33 8.36
CA GLU A 520 24.39 23.20 8.05
C GLU A 520 24.61 22.98 6.55
N ARG A 521 23.74 22.21 5.88
CA ARG A 521 23.77 22.13 4.40
C ARG A 521 23.46 23.46 3.74
N VAL A 522 22.55 24.28 4.28
CA VAL A 522 22.28 25.63 3.75
C VAL A 522 23.50 26.54 3.92
N LYS A 523 24.14 26.56 5.10
CA LYS A 523 25.38 27.32 5.33
C LYS A 523 26.47 26.89 4.33
N TRP A 524 26.62 25.58 4.13
CA TRP A 524 27.58 25.04 3.17
C TRP A 524 27.26 25.47 1.74
N LEU A 525 26.01 25.33 1.28
CA LEU A 525 25.59 25.75 -0.07
C LEU A 525 25.86 27.24 -0.32
N LEU A 526 25.57 28.11 0.64
CA LEU A 526 25.90 29.55 0.56
C LEU A 526 27.40 29.78 0.43
N SER A 527 28.22 29.02 1.18
CA SER A 527 29.69 29.09 1.06
C SER A 527 30.20 28.66 -0.32
N GLN A 528 29.45 27.82 -1.03
CA GLN A 528 29.74 27.39 -2.40
C GLN A 528 29.14 28.31 -3.47
N GLY A 529 28.53 29.44 -3.09
CA GLY A 529 27.93 30.41 -4.02
C GLY A 529 26.51 30.06 -4.48
N ALA A 530 25.75 29.30 -3.69
CA ALA A 530 24.33 29.15 -3.91
C ALA A 530 23.62 30.50 -3.82
N ASP A 531 22.76 30.79 -4.79
CA ASP A 531 21.95 32.01 -4.79
C ASP A 531 20.62 31.76 -4.05
N PRO A 532 20.41 32.34 -2.86
CA PRO A 532 19.21 32.11 -2.05
C PRO A 532 17.97 32.82 -2.59
N ASP A 533 18.13 33.67 -3.62
CA ASP A 533 17.07 34.48 -4.22
C ASP A 533 16.56 33.91 -5.55
N MET A 534 17.19 32.83 -6.06
CA MET A 534 16.67 32.10 -7.22
C MET A 534 15.27 31.56 -6.94
N LYS A 535 14.33 31.92 -7.80
CA LYS A 535 12.91 31.58 -7.65
C LYS A 535 12.58 30.32 -8.41
N GLY A 536 12.08 29.31 -7.69
CA GLY A 536 11.36 28.21 -8.29
C GLY A 536 9.85 28.38 -8.19
N GLN A 537 9.10 27.33 -8.52
CA GLN A 537 7.63 27.32 -8.38
C GLN A 537 7.16 27.53 -6.93
N PHE A 538 7.98 27.15 -5.93
CA PHE A 538 7.71 27.36 -4.50
C PHE A 538 8.33 28.65 -3.92
N GLY A 539 8.86 29.53 -4.77
CA GLY A 539 9.58 30.73 -4.35
C GLY A 539 11.07 30.48 -4.16
N SER A 540 11.74 31.46 -3.54
CA SER A 540 13.18 31.38 -3.22
C SER A 540 13.44 30.75 -1.85
N ALA A 541 14.71 30.44 -1.58
CA ALA A 541 15.12 29.91 -0.28
C ALA A 541 14.78 30.89 0.86
N ARG A 542 14.98 32.20 0.63
CA ARG A 542 14.61 33.27 1.58
C ARG A 542 13.10 33.33 1.83
N GLU A 543 12.29 33.28 0.76
CA GLU A 543 10.83 33.34 0.87
C GLU A 543 10.28 32.14 1.66
N TYR A 544 10.84 30.95 1.43
CA TYR A 544 10.43 29.73 2.16
C TYR A 544 10.85 29.80 3.63
N ALA A 545 12.09 30.22 3.90
CA ALA A 545 12.61 30.35 5.25
C ALA A 545 11.80 31.33 6.11
N GLY A 546 11.35 32.44 5.53
CA GLY A 546 10.53 33.43 6.21
C GLY A 546 9.16 32.89 6.66
N LYS A 547 8.55 31.97 5.88
CA LYS A 547 7.20 31.45 6.14
C LYS A 547 7.17 30.26 7.10
N LEU A 548 8.07 29.29 6.92
CA LEU A 548 7.89 27.94 7.45
C LEU A 548 9.13 27.36 8.17
N SER A 549 10.20 28.14 8.37
CA SER A 549 11.44 27.63 8.96
C SER A 549 11.75 28.19 10.34
N SER A 550 12.73 27.57 11.01
CA SER A 550 13.22 27.97 12.34
C SER A 550 13.87 29.35 12.34
N ASP A 551 13.91 30.01 13.50
CA ASP A 551 14.57 31.32 13.64
C ASP A 551 16.09 31.26 13.39
N GLU A 552 16.70 30.08 13.53
CA GLU A 552 18.08 29.89 13.12
C GLU A 552 18.22 29.91 11.60
N MET A 553 17.36 29.17 10.86
CA MET A 553 17.34 29.20 9.41
C MET A 553 17.10 30.61 8.87
N LYS A 554 16.16 31.35 9.48
CA LYS A 554 15.90 32.75 9.12
C LYS A 554 17.11 33.67 9.35
N ARG A 555 17.88 33.45 10.41
CA ARG A 555 19.15 34.18 10.66
C ARG A 555 20.19 33.86 9.59
N VAL A 556 20.36 32.58 9.25
CA VAL A 556 21.31 32.13 8.21
C VAL A 556 20.98 32.77 6.87
N LEU A 557 19.70 32.83 6.52
CA LEU A 557 19.21 33.42 5.28
C LEU A 557 18.85 34.91 5.40
N GLN A 558 19.20 35.57 6.51
CA GLN A 558 18.98 37.00 6.76
C GLN A 558 17.57 37.48 6.37
N VAL A 559 16.54 36.77 6.81
CA VAL A 559 15.11 37.10 6.60
C VAL A 559 14.38 37.38 7.92
N LEU A 560 15.14 37.67 8.98
CA LEU A 560 14.65 38.02 10.31
C LEU A 560 14.65 39.53 10.54
#